data_AF-A0A4Y6KMI1-F1
#
_entry.id   AF-A0A4Y6KMI1-F1
#
_cell.length_a   1.000
_cell.length_b   1.000
_cell.length_c   1.000
_cell.angle_alpha   90.00
_cell.angle_beta   90.00
_cell.angle_gamma   90.00
#
_symmetry.space_group_name_H-M   'P 1'
#
loop_
_entity.id
_entity.type
_entity.pdbx_description
1 polymer ?
#
loop_
_entity_poly.entity_id
_entity_poly.type
_entity_poly.pdbx_seq_one_letter_code
_entity_poly.pdbx_strand_id
1 'polypeptide(L)'
;MKALKTLLAAVALGAASLAAAPALAHGDSAPKHGGIVKSANDLSFELVAEGGDAALYIDDHGAPFDTAGASGKLTVLAGSDKTAVDLKPAGGNKLLAAGAKLPAGAKVVAVITTAQNKTASVRFNLP
;
A
#
# COMPACT_ATOMS: atom_id res chain seq x y z
N MET A 1 -38.17 15.91 45.68
CA MET A 1 -37.97 14.64 44.93
C MET A 1 -38.14 14.73 43.41
N LYS A 2 -38.63 15.84 42.81
CA LYS A 2 -38.69 15.99 41.34
C LYS A 2 -37.33 16.31 40.71
N ALA A 3 -36.55 17.22 41.31
CA ALA A 3 -35.26 17.65 40.77
C ALA A 3 -34.17 16.54 40.73
N LEU A 4 -34.19 15.61 41.68
CA LEU A 4 -33.24 14.48 41.70
C LEU A 4 -33.54 13.46 40.59
N LYS A 5 -34.81 13.28 40.22
CA LYS A 5 -35.21 12.39 39.11
C LYS A 5 -34.85 12.99 37.74
N THR A 6 -34.88 14.32 37.59
CA THR A 6 -34.45 14.99 36.36
C THR A 6 -32.94 14.92 36.15
N LEU A 7 -32.15 14.89 37.22
CA LEU A 7 -30.69 14.81 37.14
C LEU A 7 -30.19 13.42 36.72
N LEU A 8 -30.87 12.34 37.16
CA LEU A 8 -30.53 10.98 36.73
C LEU A 8 -30.83 10.72 35.24
N ALA A 9 -31.84 11.38 34.67
CA ALA A 9 -32.17 11.26 33.25
C ALA A 9 -31.12 11.94 32.34
N ALA A 10 -30.47 13.01 32.82
CA ALA A 10 -29.47 13.73 32.04
C ALA A 10 -28.11 13.00 31.95
N VAL A 11 -27.74 12.22 32.98
CA VAL A 11 -26.49 11.45 33.00
C VAL A 11 -26.57 10.19 32.12
N ALA A 12 -27.75 9.59 31.98
CA ALA A 12 -27.95 8.42 31.12
C ALA A 12 -27.86 8.74 29.61
N LEU A 13 -28.18 9.96 29.19
CA LEU A 13 -28.10 10.37 27.78
C LEU A 13 -26.68 10.78 27.33
N GLY A 14 -25.73 11.00 28.26
CA GLY A 14 -24.36 11.39 27.94
C GLY A 14 -23.39 10.23 27.66
N ALA A 15 -23.76 9.00 28.04
CA ALA A 15 -22.85 7.85 27.97
C ALA A 15 -22.86 7.10 26.62
N ALA A 16 -23.72 7.48 25.68
CA ALA A 16 -23.90 6.75 24.42
C ALA A 16 -22.99 7.22 23.26
N SER A 17 -22.23 8.31 23.42
CA SER A 17 -21.46 8.91 22.32
C SER A 17 -20.01 8.43 22.19
N LEU A 18 -19.52 7.51 23.04
CA LEU A 18 -18.12 7.07 23.02
C LEU A 18 -17.84 5.78 22.24
N ALA A 19 -18.86 5.12 21.68
CA ALA A 19 -18.67 3.96 20.81
C ALA A 19 -18.53 4.39 19.34
N ALA A 20 -17.51 5.19 19.03
CA ALA A 20 -17.04 5.27 17.65
C ALA A 20 -16.36 3.94 17.33
N ALA A 21 -17.13 2.96 16.85
CA ALA A 21 -16.53 1.79 16.22
C ALA A 21 -15.56 2.29 15.15
N PRO A 22 -14.32 1.77 15.07
CA PRO A 22 -13.43 2.13 13.99
C PRO A 22 -14.16 1.80 12.69
N ALA A 23 -14.49 2.84 11.91
CA ALA A 23 -14.94 2.64 10.56
C ALA A 23 -13.78 1.91 9.86
N LEU A 24 -13.98 0.64 9.52
CA LEU A 24 -13.09 -0.12 8.65
C LEU A 24 -13.21 0.52 7.26
N ALA A 25 -12.57 1.67 7.09
CA ALA A 25 -12.27 2.19 5.78
C ALA A 25 -11.54 1.08 5.02
N HIS A 26 -11.85 0.92 3.74
CA HIS A 26 -11.15 0.01 2.84
C HIS A 26 -9.71 0.52 2.67
N GLY A 27 -8.88 0.33 3.69
CA GLY A 27 -7.46 0.66 3.68
C GLY A 27 -6.69 -0.30 2.79
N ASP A 28 -5.47 0.08 2.43
CA ASP A 28 -4.55 -0.79 1.71
C ASP A 28 -4.45 -2.15 2.43
N SER A 29 -4.36 -3.24 1.67
CA SER A 29 -4.17 -4.59 2.21
C SER A 29 -2.96 -4.63 3.15
N ALA A 30 -3.01 -5.50 4.17
CA ALA A 30 -1.86 -5.67 5.06
C ALA A 30 -0.63 -6.19 4.26
N PRO A 31 0.59 -5.68 4.54
CA PRO A 31 1.81 -6.16 3.91
C PRO A 31 2.04 -7.64 4.23
N LYS A 32 2.36 -8.44 3.21
CA LYS A 32 2.63 -9.88 3.33
C LYS A 32 4.12 -10.19 3.38
N HIS A 33 4.96 -9.26 2.94
CA HIS A 33 6.40 -9.39 2.79
C HIS A 33 7.18 -8.36 3.62
N GLY A 34 6.49 -7.61 4.49
CA GLY A 34 7.09 -6.58 5.33
C GLY A 34 7.35 -5.26 4.61
N GLY A 35 6.73 -5.05 3.45
CA GLY A 35 6.87 -3.84 2.65
C GLY A 35 5.80 -2.78 2.93
N ILE A 36 5.67 -1.86 1.98
CA ILE A 36 4.64 -0.81 1.98
C ILE A 36 3.62 -1.17 0.90
N VAL A 37 2.34 -1.23 1.27
CA VAL A 37 1.26 -1.57 0.35
C VAL A 37 0.57 -0.30 -0.15
N LYS A 38 0.22 -0.31 -1.45
CA LYS A 38 -0.66 0.66 -2.09
C LYS A 38 -1.60 -0.06 -3.04
N SER A 39 -2.86 0.35 -3.06
CA SER A 39 -3.83 -0.16 -4.04
C SER A 39 -4.00 0.77 -5.24
N ALA A 40 -4.14 0.20 -6.44
CA ALA A 40 -4.47 0.90 -7.69
C ALA A 40 -5.10 -0.07 -8.69
N ASN A 41 -6.11 0.38 -9.46
CA ASN A 41 -6.78 -0.45 -10.47
C ASN A 41 -7.24 -1.82 -9.94
N ASP A 42 -7.85 -1.84 -8.74
CA ASP A 42 -8.31 -3.04 -8.01
C ASP A 42 -7.21 -4.05 -7.61
N LEU A 43 -5.95 -3.74 -7.91
CA LEU A 43 -4.78 -4.51 -7.46
C LEU A 43 -4.13 -3.88 -6.23
N SER A 44 -3.49 -4.71 -5.41
CA SER A 44 -2.61 -4.30 -4.33
C SER A 44 -1.16 -4.49 -4.75
N PHE A 45 -0.32 -3.51 -4.46
CA PHE A 45 1.10 -3.51 -4.79
C PHE A 45 1.90 -3.34 -3.50
N GLU A 46 2.75 -4.31 -3.17
CA GLU A 46 3.63 -4.24 -2.01
C GLU A 46 5.08 -4.00 -2.46
N LEU A 47 5.63 -2.85 -2.09
CA LEU A 47 7.03 -2.49 -2.34
C LEU A 47 7.90 -2.94 -1.17
N VAL A 48 8.91 -3.77 -1.45
CA VAL A 48 9.79 -4.39 -0.47
C VAL A 48 11.25 -4.09 -0.81
N ALA A 49 12.05 -3.72 0.19
CA ALA A 49 13.50 -3.61 0.03
C ALA A 49 14.14 -5.00 0.22
N GLU A 50 14.97 -5.43 -0.73
CA GLU A 50 15.62 -6.75 -0.69
C GLU A 50 17.11 -6.63 -0.97
N GLY A 51 17.94 -6.53 0.08
CA GLY A 51 19.39 -6.74 -0.06
C GLY A 51 20.11 -5.86 -1.09
N GLY A 52 19.59 -4.68 -1.40
CA GLY A 52 20.13 -3.78 -2.44
C GLY A 52 19.27 -3.65 -3.71
N ASP A 53 18.27 -4.51 -3.83
CA ASP A 53 17.22 -4.50 -4.84
C ASP A 53 15.89 -4.00 -4.26
N ALA A 54 14.93 -3.76 -5.14
CA ALA A 54 13.53 -3.54 -4.77
C ALA A 54 12.63 -4.58 -5.44
N ALA A 55 11.78 -5.22 -4.65
CA ALA A 55 10.75 -6.11 -5.13
C ALA A 55 9.39 -5.41 -5.09
N LEU A 56 8.55 -5.68 -6.10
CA LEU A 56 7.16 -5.28 -6.16
C LEU A 56 6.30 -6.53 -6.29
N TYR A 57 5.56 -6.84 -5.24
CA TYR A 57 4.58 -7.93 -5.25
C TYR A 57 3.21 -7.39 -5.64
N ILE A 58 2.46 -8.14 -6.44
CA ILE A 58 1.15 -7.73 -6.95
C ILE A 58 0.10 -8.75 -6.53
N ASP A 59 -0.98 -8.31 -5.91
CA ASP A 59 -2.12 -9.15 -5.56
C ASP A 59 -3.42 -8.60 -6.13
N ASP A 60 -4.30 -9.49 -6.55
CA ASP A 60 -5.67 -9.20 -6.96
C ASP A 60 -6.62 -9.67 -5.85
N HIS A 61 -7.24 -8.73 -5.14
CA HIS A 61 -8.10 -9.01 -4.00
C HIS A 61 -7.52 -10.02 -2.98
N GLY A 62 -6.20 -9.94 -2.75
CA GLY A 62 -5.47 -10.79 -1.80
C GLY A 62 -4.99 -12.13 -2.36
N ALA A 63 -5.29 -12.46 -3.62
CA ALA A 63 -4.71 -13.59 -4.35
C ALA A 63 -3.46 -13.13 -5.14
N PRO A 64 -2.41 -13.95 -5.26
CA PRO A 64 -1.24 -13.61 -6.08
C PRO A 64 -1.62 -13.34 -7.55
N PHE A 65 -1.24 -12.17 -8.06
CA PHE A 65 -1.40 -11.83 -9.48
C PHE A 65 -0.18 -12.32 -10.27
N ASP A 66 -0.36 -13.18 -11.27
CA ASP A 66 0.76 -13.68 -12.07
C ASP A 66 1.43 -12.55 -12.87
N THR A 67 2.72 -12.34 -12.63
CA THR A 67 3.52 -11.30 -13.28
C THR A 67 4.18 -11.76 -14.57
N ALA A 68 4.00 -13.01 -14.99
CA ALA A 68 4.51 -13.50 -16.26
C ALA A 68 4.06 -12.61 -17.43
N GLY A 69 5.02 -12.16 -18.25
CA GLY A 69 4.78 -11.25 -19.37
C GLY A 69 4.51 -9.80 -18.99
N ALA A 70 4.48 -9.45 -17.69
CA ALA A 70 4.45 -8.06 -17.25
C ALA A 70 5.83 -7.41 -17.40
N SER A 71 5.85 -6.08 -17.46
CA SER A 71 7.06 -5.26 -17.49
C SER A 71 6.81 -3.94 -16.79
N GLY A 72 7.87 -3.22 -16.44
CA GLY A 72 7.68 -1.90 -15.87
C GLY A 72 8.96 -1.16 -15.58
N LYS A 73 8.81 -0.04 -14.87
CA LYS A 73 9.90 0.80 -14.41
C LYS A 73 9.64 1.26 -12.99
N LEU A 74 10.63 1.08 -12.12
CA LEU A 74 10.66 1.64 -10.78
C LEU A 74 11.54 2.90 -10.79
N THR A 75 10.98 4.03 -10.41
CA THR A 75 11.70 5.30 -10.28
C THR A 75 11.76 5.68 -8.81
N VAL A 76 12.96 5.86 -8.28
CA VAL A 76 13.22 6.28 -6.91
C VAL A 76 13.71 7.73 -6.93
N LEU A 77 13.06 8.59 -6.14
CA LEU A 77 13.38 10.00 -5.97
C LEU A 77 13.81 10.23 -4.52
N ALA A 78 15.09 10.52 -4.30
CA ALA A 78 15.68 10.75 -2.99
C ALA A 78 16.35 12.13 -2.96
N GLY A 79 15.66 13.14 -2.43
CA GLY A 79 16.12 14.53 -2.52
C GLY A 79 16.21 14.99 -3.97
N SER A 80 17.42 15.35 -4.43
CA SER A 80 17.71 15.68 -5.83
C SER A 80 17.99 14.46 -6.71
N ASP A 81 18.24 13.29 -6.11
CA ASP A 81 18.68 12.11 -6.82
C ASP A 81 17.49 11.37 -7.42
N LYS A 82 17.66 10.92 -8.67
CA LYS A 82 16.68 10.12 -9.40
C LYS A 82 17.35 8.88 -9.97
N THR A 83 16.86 7.71 -9.59
CA THR A 83 17.27 6.42 -10.17
C THR A 83 16.06 5.76 -10.82
N ALA A 84 16.25 5.21 -12.02
CA ALA A 84 15.21 4.49 -12.74
C ALA A 84 15.73 3.11 -13.14
N VAL A 85 15.04 2.07 -12.71
CA VAL A 85 15.40 0.67 -12.93
C VAL A 85 14.21 -0.07 -13.50
N ASP A 86 14.45 -1.00 -14.42
CA ASP A 86 13.37 -1.83 -14.96
C ASP A 86 12.81 -2.78 -13.90
N LEU A 87 11.49 -2.93 -13.89
CA LEU A 87 10.80 -4.02 -13.19
C LEU A 87 10.67 -5.19 -14.15
N LYS A 88 11.24 -6.33 -13.78
CA LYS A 88 11.18 -7.58 -14.58
C LYS A 88 10.54 -8.70 -13.75
N PRO A 89 9.74 -9.60 -14.37
CA PRO A 89 9.19 -10.76 -13.68
C PRO A 89 10.30 -11.59 -13.03
N ALA A 90 10.10 -11.93 -11.76
CA ALA A 90 11.02 -12.72 -10.94
C ALA A 90 10.34 -13.99 -10.38
N GLY A 91 9.23 -14.40 -11.01
CA GLY A 91 8.44 -15.58 -10.64
C GLY A 91 7.20 -15.24 -9.81
N GLY A 92 6.13 -16.02 -10.00
CA GLY A 92 4.86 -15.82 -9.29
C GLY A 92 4.34 -14.40 -9.45
N ASN A 93 4.05 -13.75 -8.33
CA ASN A 93 3.51 -12.40 -8.28
C ASN A 93 4.55 -11.28 -8.10
N LYS A 94 5.82 -11.58 -8.35
CA LYS A 94 6.94 -10.68 -8.06
C LYS A 94 7.54 -10.06 -9.32
N LEU A 95 7.67 -8.74 -9.30
CA LEU A 95 8.58 -8.00 -10.18
C LEU A 95 9.82 -7.55 -9.38
N LEU A 96 11.02 -7.69 -9.96
CA LEU A 96 12.27 -7.26 -9.35
C LEU A 96 12.87 -6.09 -10.13
N ALA A 97 13.30 -5.07 -9.39
CA ALA A 97 14.15 -3.98 -9.87
C ALA A 97 15.55 -4.14 -9.26
N ALA A 98 16.41 -4.89 -9.96
CA ALA A 98 17.77 -5.18 -9.51
C ALA A 98 18.62 -3.90 -9.39
N GLY A 99 19.26 -3.70 -8.24
CA GLY A 99 20.07 -2.54 -7.90
C GLY A 99 19.28 -1.29 -7.49
N ALA A 100 17.95 -1.35 -7.46
CA ALA A 100 17.12 -0.25 -7.00
C ALA A 100 17.10 -0.18 -5.47
N LYS A 101 17.89 0.75 -4.92
CA LYS A 101 17.88 1.03 -3.47
C LYS A 101 16.65 1.85 -3.08
N LEU A 102 16.13 1.59 -1.89
CA LEU A 102 14.97 2.25 -1.30
C LEU A 102 15.38 3.04 -0.05
N PRO A 103 16.06 4.19 -0.17
CA PRO A 103 16.48 4.98 0.99
C PRO A 103 15.27 5.62 1.71
N ALA A 104 15.37 5.77 3.02
CA ALA A 104 14.33 6.40 3.85
C ALA A 104 13.94 7.81 3.32
N GLY A 105 12.67 8.16 3.45
CA GLY A 105 12.11 9.42 2.95
C GLY A 105 11.99 9.54 1.42
N ALA A 106 12.42 8.54 0.64
CA ALA A 106 12.30 8.60 -0.82
C ALA A 106 10.86 8.50 -1.30
N LYS A 107 10.58 9.11 -2.46
CA LYS A 107 9.34 8.90 -3.21
C LYS A 107 9.61 7.89 -4.32
N VAL A 108 8.82 6.84 -4.38
CA VAL A 108 8.99 5.76 -5.37
C VAL A 108 7.77 5.72 -6.27
N VAL A 109 8.00 5.63 -7.58
CA VAL A 109 6.95 5.48 -8.58
C VAL A 109 7.19 4.20 -9.36
N ALA A 110 6.24 3.28 -9.30
CA ALA A 110 6.23 2.08 -10.13
C ALA A 110 5.22 2.28 -11.27
N VAL A 111 5.66 2.10 -12.51
CA VAL A 111 4.78 2.03 -13.68
C VAL A 111 4.88 0.62 -14.25
N ILE A 112 3.76 -0.08 -14.31
CA ILE A 112 3.69 -1.49 -14.68
C ILE A 112 2.73 -1.64 -15.85
N THR A 113 3.12 -2.39 -16.87
CA THR A 113 2.24 -2.86 -17.94
C THR A 113 2.09 -4.37 -17.78
N THR A 114 0.86 -4.85 -17.60
CA THR A 114 0.57 -6.28 -17.50
C THR A 114 0.63 -6.95 -18.88
N ALA A 115 0.66 -8.28 -18.92
CA ALA A 115 0.61 -9.05 -20.17
C ALA A 115 -0.66 -8.76 -21.02
N GLN A 116 -1.74 -8.27 -20.39
CA GLN A 116 -2.97 -7.85 -21.06
C GLN A 116 -2.93 -6.38 -21.52
N ASN A 117 -1.75 -5.75 -21.55
CA ASN A 117 -1.51 -4.34 -21.91
C ASN A 117 -2.25 -3.32 -21.02
N LYS A 118 -2.64 -3.71 -19.80
CA LYS A 118 -3.18 -2.77 -18.81
C LYS A 118 -2.02 -2.08 -18.09
N THR A 119 -2.08 -0.76 -17.95
CA THR A 119 -1.05 0.01 -17.26
C THR A 119 -1.52 0.46 -15.88
N ALA A 120 -0.68 0.29 -14.87
CA ALA A 120 -0.85 0.84 -13.53
C ALA A 120 0.31 1.78 -13.18
N SER A 121 0.03 2.86 -12.45
CA SER A 121 1.02 3.78 -11.90
C SER A 121 0.79 3.93 -10.40
N VAL A 122 1.78 3.54 -9.60
CA VAL A 122 1.66 3.43 -8.15
C VAL A 122 2.75 4.26 -7.50
N ARG A 123 2.38 5.05 -6.48
CA ARG A 123 3.29 5.95 -5.78
C ARG A 123 3.41 5.54 -4.32
N PHE A 124 4.66 5.39 -3.86
CA PHE A 124 5.00 5.07 -2.48
C PHE A 124 5.78 6.23 -1.86
N ASN A 125 5.51 6.50 -0.59
CA ASN A 125 6.29 7.39 0.24
C ASN A 125 6.98 6.52 1.28
N LEU A 126 8.31 6.43 1.21
CA LEU A 126 9.07 5.70 2.22
C LEU A 126 9.14 6.55 3.49
N PRO A 127 9.00 5.93 4.68
CA PRO A 127 9.07 6.63 5.96
C PRO A 127 10.47 7.21 6.23
#